data_AF-A0A1G0HX16-F1
#
_entry.id   AF-A0A1G0HX16-F1
#
_cell.length_a   1.000
_cell.length_b   1.000
_cell.length_c   1.000
_cell.angle_alpha   90.00
_cell.angle_beta   90.00
_cell.angle_gamma   90.00
#
_symmetry.space_group_name_H-M   'P 1'
#
loop_
_entity.id
_entity.type
_entity.pdbx_description
1 polymer ?
#
loop_
_entity_poly.entity_id
_entity_poly.type
_entity_poly.pdbx_seq_one_letter_code
_entity_poly.pdbx_strand_id
1 'polypeptide(L)'
;MSDIEQQTDQTLKQLRLPKVDWKRPITHEDIAYLLAHYPFLQMVSSGDTPALPEPKLILARSGWVIHLYGEALSCSPGGLLFQGGDFRVLLGEHGMLPTEIINPGKGTVHKQAFDTAQEMVELAKRYSWPGIRIVDGHPSMYFAIWIGAERNGIPIVGGYVPNQEDQRKMALMQRSPEEDQAIRAKPTLG
;
A
#
# COMPACT_ATOMS: atom_id res chain seq x y z
N MET A 1 -6.89 1.69 -36.19
CA MET A 1 -6.93 2.41 -34.91
C MET A 1 -8.30 2.21 -34.34
N SER A 2 -8.41 1.82 -33.07
CA SER A 2 -9.70 1.72 -32.38
C SER A 2 -10.30 3.12 -32.16
N ASP A 3 -11.62 3.20 -31.96
CA ASP A 3 -12.30 4.47 -31.66
C ASP A 3 -11.73 5.15 -30.40
N ILE A 4 -11.28 4.33 -29.43
CA ILE A 4 -10.64 4.78 -28.19
C ILE A 4 -9.28 5.45 -28.48
N GLU A 5 -8.47 4.89 -29.37
CA GLU A 5 -7.17 5.48 -29.76
C GLU A 5 -7.36 6.85 -30.42
N GLN A 6 -8.39 6.99 -31.29
CA GLN A 6 -8.69 8.25 -31.96
C GLN A 6 -9.18 9.32 -30.98
N GLN A 7 -10.10 8.96 -30.08
CA GLN A 7 -10.64 9.87 -29.07
C GLN A 7 -9.55 10.35 -28.08
N THR A 8 -8.65 9.44 -27.71
CA THR A 8 -7.52 9.76 -26.82
C THR A 8 -6.53 10.69 -27.52
N ASP A 9 -6.15 10.41 -28.76
CA ASP A 9 -5.25 11.28 -29.54
C ASP A 9 -5.81 12.70 -29.71
N GLN A 10 -7.12 12.83 -29.94
CA GLN A 10 -7.79 14.12 -30.06
C GLN A 10 -7.79 14.90 -28.75
N THR A 11 -8.03 14.21 -27.62
CA THR A 11 -8.00 14.80 -26.28
C THR A 11 -6.58 15.26 -25.91
N LEU A 12 -5.56 14.44 -26.15
CA LEU A 12 -4.16 14.80 -25.89
C LEU A 12 -3.73 16.03 -26.69
N LYS A 13 -4.17 16.13 -27.94
CA LYS A 13 -3.93 17.30 -28.80
C LYS A 13 -4.55 18.57 -28.24
N GLN A 14 -5.77 18.50 -27.72
CA GLN A 14 -6.44 19.64 -27.06
C GLN A 14 -5.70 20.07 -25.79
N LEU A 15 -5.21 19.11 -25.00
CA LEU A 15 -4.46 19.34 -23.78
C LEU A 15 -2.98 19.71 -24.01
N ARG A 16 -2.52 19.76 -25.27
CA ARG A 16 -1.11 19.98 -25.66
C ARG A 16 -0.16 18.97 -25.01
N LEU A 17 -0.65 17.76 -24.77
CA LEU A 17 0.14 16.65 -24.24
C LEU A 17 0.77 15.85 -25.39
N PRO A 18 1.93 15.21 -25.14
CA PRO A 18 2.56 14.36 -26.14
C PRO A 18 1.63 13.21 -26.56
N LYS A 19 1.73 12.83 -27.83
CA LYS A 19 1.00 11.69 -28.37
C LYS A 19 1.40 10.41 -27.64
N VAL A 20 0.42 9.57 -27.31
CA VAL A 20 0.68 8.26 -26.72
C VAL A 20 1.22 7.31 -27.78
N ASP A 21 2.36 6.69 -27.49
CA ASP A 21 2.85 5.56 -28.26
C ASP A 21 2.20 4.27 -27.77
N TRP A 22 1.10 3.89 -28.41
CA TRP A 22 0.33 2.67 -28.14
C TRP A 22 1.11 1.38 -28.40
N LYS A 23 2.23 1.46 -29.13
CA LYS A 23 3.06 0.30 -29.49
C LYS A 23 4.28 0.16 -28.61
N ARG A 24 4.56 1.13 -27.72
CA ARG A 24 5.70 1.01 -26.82
C ARG A 24 5.51 -0.20 -25.91
N PRO A 25 6.57 -1.00 -25.67
CA PRO A 25 6.49 -2.09 -24.71
C PRO A 25 6.26 -1.52 -23.30
N ILE A 26 5.52 -2.28 -22.49
CA ILE A 26 5.36 -2.02 -21.06
C ILE A 26 6.71 -2.24 -20.39
N THR A 27 7.19 -1.26 -19.64
CA THR A 27 8.47 -1.34 -18.93
C THR A 27 8.27 -1.68 -17.45
N HIS A 28 9.36 -2.02 -16.76
CA HIS A 28 9.31 -2.25 -15.32
C HIS A 28 8.93 -0.99 -14.53
N GLU A 29 9.31 0.20 -15.03
CA GLU A 29 8.94 1.49 -14.45
C GLU A 29 7.43 1.74 -14.53
N ASP A 30 6.77 1.32 -15.61
CA ASP A 30 5.32 1.41 -15.73
C ASP A 30 4.62 0.55 -14.68
N ILE A 31 5.13 -0.67 -14.49
CA ILE A 31 4.62 -1.58 -13.46
C ILE A 31 4.85 -0.98 -12.08
N ALA A 32 6.06 -0.47 -11.80
CA ALA A 32 6.38 0.16 -10.52
C ALA A 32 5.49 1.39 -10.25
N TYR A 33 5.22 2.20 -11.27
CA TYR A 33 4.30 3.33 -11.19
C TYR A 33 2.88 2.86 -10.83
N LEU A 34 2.37 1.83 -11.51
CA LEU A 34 1.06 1.27 -11.22
C LEU A 34 1.01 0.71 -9.80
N LEU A 35 2.01 -0.05 -9.35
CA LEU A 35 2.06 -0.61 -8.00
C LEU A 35 2.13 0.47 -6.92
N ALA A 36 2.77 1.60 -7.18
CA ALA A 36 2.82 2.72 -6.24
C ALA A 36 1.46 3.41 -6.05
N HIS A 37 0.64 3.44 -7.10
CA HIS A 37 -0.70 4.03 -7.06
C HIS A 37 -1.78 3.02 -6.65
N TYR A 38 -1.52 1.73 -6.91
CA TYR A 38 -2.44 0.62 -6.68
C TYR A 38 -1.76 -0.46 -5.82
N PRO A 39 -1.35 -0.13 -4.58
CA PRO A 39 -0.64 -1.08 -3.75
C PRO A 39 -1.56 -2.22 -3.35
N PHE A 40 -1.09 -3.45 -3.50
CA PHE A 40 -1.77 -4.64 -3.02
C PHE A 40 -0.83 -5.49 -2.19
N LEU A 41 -1.37 -6.48 -1.50
CA LEU A 41 -0.58 -7.48 -0.78
C LEU A 41 -1.28 -8.83 -0.78
N GLN A 42 -0.49 -9.89 -0.91
CA GLN A 42 -0.90 -11.28 -0.81
C GLN A 42 0.07 -12.04 0.09
N MET A 43 -0.47 -12.75 1.07
CA MET A 43 0.33 -13.57 1.98
C MET A 43 -0.40 -14.83 2.39
N VAL A 44 0.36 -15.87 2.72
CA VAL A 44 -0.15 -17.18 3.12
C VAL A 44 0.50 -17.64 4.42
N SER A 45 -0.20 -18.52 5.13
CA SER A 45 0.31 -19.21 6.30
C SER A 45 1.48 -20.12 5.92
N SER A 46 2.46 -20.25 6.80
CA SER A 46 3.61 -21.14 6.58
C SER A 46 3.36 -22.60 6.96
N GLY A 47 2.18 -22.94 7.49
CA GLY A 47 1.85 -24.31 7.91
C GLY A 47 0.41 -24.68 7.54
N ASP A 48 -0.07 -25.80 8.08
CA ASP A 48 -1.40 -26.36 7.80
C ASP A 48 -2.53 -25.61 8.53
N THR A 49 -2.67 -24.32 8.22
CA THR A 49 -3.87 -23.56 8.57
C THR A 49 -4.98 -23.96 7.61
N PRO A 50 -6.18 -24.32 8.07
CA PRO A 50 -7.26 -24.72 7.17
C PRO A 50 -7.82 -23.53 6.41
N ALA A 51 -8.11 -23.74 5.12
CA ALA A 51 -8.93 -22.84 4.34
C ALA A 51 -10.34 -22.67 4.94
N LEU A 52 -10.91 -21.48 4.79
CA LEU A 52 -12.32 -21.23 5.07
C LEU A 52 -13.17 -21.75 3.91
N PRO A 53 -14.40 -22.26 4.20
CA PRO A 53 -15.32 -22.70 3.15
C PRO A 53 -15.71 -21.56 2.20
N GLU A 54 -15.76 -20.33 2.71
CA GLU A 54 -15.98 -19.12 1.94
C GLU A 54 -15.06 -18.00 2.43
N PRO A 55 -14.57 -17.12 1.52
CA PRO A 55 -13.75 -15.99 1.91
C PRO A 55 -14.54 -14.97 2.72
N LYS A 56 -13.94 -14.49 3.82
CA LYS A 56 -14.47 -13.39 4.63
C LYS A 56 -13.90 -12.06 4.15
N LEU A 57 -14.76 -11.06 4.01
CA LEU A 57 -14.35 -9.68 3.71
C LEU A 57 -14.28 -8.89 5.02
N ILE A 58 -13.11 -8.35 5.32
CA ILE A 58 -12.84 -7.57 6.53
C ILE A 58 -12.48 -6.15 6.10
N LEU A 59 -13.21 -5.16 6.61
CA LEU A 59 -12.89 -3.76 6.40
C LEU A 59 -11.79 -3.34 7.38
N ALA A 60 -10.63 -2.97 6.86
CA ALA A 60 -9.51 -2.45 7.62
C ALA A 60 -9.79 -1.02 8.13
N ARG A 61 -9.08 -0.55 9.16
CA ARG A 61 -9.27 0.83 9.68
C ARG A 61 -8.91 1.89 8.64
N SER A 62 -8.03 1.56 7.71
CA SER A 62 -7.68 2.38 6.54
C SER A 62 -8.85 2.57 5.56
N GLY A 63 -9.88 1.73 5.64
CA GLY A 63 -10.98 1.66 4.68
C GLY A 63 -10.77 0.62 3.57
N TRP A 64 -9.63 -0.08 3.55
CA TRP A 64 -9.35 -1.13 2.57
C TRP A 64 -10.08 -2.42 2.89
N VAL A 65 -10.30 -3.25 1.87
CA VAL A 65 -10.90 -4.57 2.04
C VAL A 65 -9.80 -5.63 2.08
N ILE A 66 -9.79 -6.39 3.17
CA ILE A 66 -8.97 -7.58 3.35
C ILE A 66 -9.84 -8.80 3.05
N HIS A 67 -9.40 -9.64 2.12
CA HIS A 67 -9.99 -10.93 1.81
C HIS A 67 -9.26 -12.00 2.62
N LEU A 68 -10.01 -12.71 3.46
CA LEU A 68 -9.51 -13.74 4.35
C LEU A 68 -10.04 -15.11 3.92
N TYR A 69 -9.13 -16.00 3.54
CA TYR A 69 -9.41 -17.36 3.10
C TYR A 69 -9.05 -18.40 4.17
N GLY A 70 -8.73 -17.99 5.40
CA GLY A 70 -8.26 -18.87 6.47
C GLY A 70 -6.75 -19.04 6.42
N GLU A 71 -6.24 -19.72 5.39
CA GLU A 71 -4.82 -19.98 5.16
C GLU A 71 -4.12 -18.90 4.32
N ALA A 72 -4.90 -18.03 3.69
CA ALA A 72 -4.42 -16.94 2.85
C ALA A 72 -5.14 -15.63 3.16
N LEU A 73 -4.42 -14.53 2.93
CA LEU A 73 -4.89 -13.17 3.10
C LEU A 73 -4.47 -12.34 1.89
N SER A 74 -5.38 -11.52 1.37
CA SER A 74 -5.06 -10.53 0.35
C SER A 74 -5.77 -9.20 0.61
N CYS A 75 -5.17 -8.09 0.18
CA CYS A 75 -5.83 -6.80 0.25
C CYS A 75 -5.45 -5.92 -0.94
N SER A 76 -6.34 -4.97 -1.22
CA SER A 76 -6.12 -3.88 -2.16
C SER A 76 -6.98 -2.68 -1.73
N PRO A 77 -6.80 -1.50 -2.34
CA PRO A 77 -7.57 -0.30 -1.99
C PRO A 77 -9.06 -0.43 -2.34
N GLY A 78 -9.45 -1.41 -3.17
CA GLY A 78 -10.84 -1.65 -3.56
C GLY A 78 -11.47 -0.43 -4.25
N GLY A 79 -12.68 -0.04 -3.87
CA GLY A 79 -13.38 1.12 -4.43
C GLY A 79 -12.70 2.47 -4.17
N LEU A 80 -11.72 2.52 -3.26
CA LEU A 80 -10.96 3.73 -2.93
C LEU A 80 -9.86 4.04 -3.97
N LEU A 81 -9.59 3.09 -4.88
CA LEU A 81 -8.55 3.18 -5.91
C LEU A 81 -8.68 4.41 -6.81
N PHE A 82 -9.91 4.85 -7.05
CA PHE A 82 -10.25 6.00 -7.90
C PHE A 82 -10.73 7.21 -7.11
N GLN A 83 -10.78 7.10 -5.79
CA GLN A 83 -11.32 8.12 -4.89
C GLN A 83 -10.23 8.96 -4.24
N GLY A 84 -8.96 8.55 -4.36
CA GLY A 84 -7.84 9.28 -3.77
C GLY A 84 -7.78 9.14 -2.24
N GLY A 85 -6.58 9.23 -1.67
CA GLY A 85 -6.39 9.58 -0.26
C GLY A 85 -6.83 11.02 0.01
N ASP A 86 -6.26 11.69 1.03
CA ASP A 86 -6.46 13.14 1.30
C ASP A 86 -5.93 14.04 0.15
N PHE A 87 -6.42 13.85 -1.06
CA PHE A 87 -6.18 14.67 -2.23
C PHE A 87 -7.41 15.53 -2.43
N ARG A 88 -7.19 16.84 -2.51
CA ARG A 88 -8.23 17.77 -2.95
C ARG A 88 -8.43 17.55 -4.44
N VAL A 89 -9.50 16.85 -4.82
CA VAL A 89 -9.88 16.76 -6.23
C VAL A 89 -10.58 18.07 -6.59
N LEU A 90 -9.96 18.86 -7.47
CA LEU A 90 -10.63 19.99 -8.11
C LEU A 90 -11.56 19.44 -9.18
N LEU A 91 -12.81 19.14 -8.80
CA LEU A 91 -13.87 18.84 -9.76
C LEU A 91 -14.56 20.13 -10.17
N GLY A 92 -14.26 20.62 -11.38
CA GLY A 92 -15.06 21.66 -12.01
C GLY A 92 -14.40 22.28 -13.24
N GLU A 93 -15.09 22.22 -14.38
CA GLU A 93 -14.71 23.01 -15.57
C GLU A 93 -14.85 24.51 -15.35
N HIS A 94 -15.62 25.00 -14.37
CA HIS A 94 -15.82 26.44 -14.13
C HIS A 94 -15.70 26.81 -12.64
N GLY A 95 -14.45 26.92 -12.17
CA GLY A 95 -13.96 28.03 -11.35
C GLY A 95 -14.44 28.26 -9.91
N MET A 96 -15.57 27.73 -9.42
CA MET A 96 -16.06 28.10 -8.07
C MET A 96 -16.98 27.02 -7.46
N LEU A 97 -16.46 25.93 -6.88
CA LEU A 97 -17.20 25.05 -5.94
C LEU A 97 -16.23 24.30 -4.99
N PRO A 98 -16.70 23.84 -3.81
CA PRO A 98 -15.85 23.46 -2.68
C PRO A 98 -15.04 22.20 -2.95
N THR A 99 -13.76 22.21 -2.54
CA THR A 99 -12.90 21.01 -2.51
C THR A 99 -13.52 19.96 -1.59
N GLU A 100 -14.18 18.97 -2.17
CA GLU A 100 -14.64 17.80 -1.42
C GLU A 100 -13.41 16.95 -1.10
N ILE A 101 -13.08 16.84 0.19
CA ILE A 101 -12.01 15.95 0.64
C ILE A 101 -12.58 14.55 0.52
N ILE A 102 -12.09 13.79 -0.44
CA ILE A 102 -12.46 12.40 -0.57
C ILE A 102 -11.66 11.63 0.48
N ASN A 103 -12.37 10.96 1.40
CA ASN A 103 -11.84 10.14 2.49
C ASN A 103 -11.07 10.88 3.62
N PRO A 104 -11.71 11.88 4.27
CA PRO A 104 -11.06 12.75 5.24
C PRO A 104 -10.52 11.96 6.45
N GLY A 105 -9.25 12.19 6.77
CA GLY A 105 -8.62 11.70 8.01
C GLY A 105 -8.07 10.28 7.94
N LYS A 106 -8.00 9.67 6.75
CA LYS A 106 -7.35 8.36 6.53
C LYS A 106 -5.88 8.48 6.09
N GLY A 107 -5.43 9.68 5.72
CA GLY A 107 -4.06 9.93 5.27
C GLY A 107 -3.80 9.48 3.83
N THR A 108 -2.51 9.42 3.46
CA THR A 108 -2.07 9.04 2.10
C THR A 108 -2.28 7.55 1.82
N VAL A 109 -2.34 7.17 0.53
CA VAL A 109 -2.40 5.76 0.09
C VAL A 109 -1.25 4.94 0.70
N HIS A 110 -0.05 5.52 0.81
CA HIS A 110 1.08 4.87 1.48
C HIS A 110 0.81 4.57 2.96
N LYS A 111 0.21 5.52 3.70
CA LYS A 111 -0.14 5.30 5.11
C LYS A 111 -1.24 4.23 5.24
N GLN A 112 -2.26 4.30 4.40
CA GLN A 112 -3.34 3.31 4.37
C GLN A 112 -2.81 1.91 4.08
N ALA A 113 -1.92 1.78 3.08
CA ALA A 113 -1.27 0.52 2.74
C ALA A 113 -0.44 -0.02 3.92
N PHE A 114 0.35 0.84 4.57
CA PHE A 114 1.14 0.47 5.74
C PHE A 114 0.26 -0.03 6.89
N ASP A 115 -0.79 0.73 7.25
CA ASP A 115 -1.69 0.40 8.35
C ASP A 115 -2.49 -0.89 8.04
N THR A 116 -2.93 -1.09 6.79
CA THR A 116 -3.63 -2.30 6.35
C THR A 116 -2.72 -3.53 6.44
N ALA A 117 -1.46 -3.41 6.03
CA ALA A 117 -0.50 -4.50 6.14
C ALA A 117 -0.29 -4.92 7.62
N GLN A 118 -0.18 -3.96 8.55
CA GLN A 118 -0.11 -4.27 9.99
C GLN A 118 -1.35 -5.04 10.46
N GLU A 119 -2.55 -4.61 10.06
CA GLU A 119 -3.80 -5.27 10.41
C GLU A 119 -3.89 -6.70 9.84
N MET A 120 -3.33 -6.94 8.66
CA MET A 120 -3.21 -8.29 8.10
C MET A 120 -2.33 -9.19 8.97
N VAL A 121 -1.22 -8.69 9.54
CA VAL A 121 -0.42 -9.47 10.50
C VAL A 121 -1.19 -9.77 11.78
N GLU A 122 -1.93 -8.80 12.30
CA GLU A 122 -2.80 -9.01 13.46
C GLU A 122 -3.90 -10.05 13.18
N LEU A 123 -4.40 -10.12 11.95
CA LEU A 123 -5.33 -11.18 11.51
C LEU A 123 -4.63 -12.54 11.46
N ALA A 124 -3.43 -12.62 10.86
CA ALA A 124 -2.64 -13.86 10.86
C ALA A 124 -2.39 -14.38 12.28
N LYS A 125 -2.09 -13.48 13.23
CA LYS A 125 -1.97 -13.83 14.66
C LYS A 125 -3.26 -14.38 15.25
N ARG A 126 -4.38 -13.71 15.00
CA ARG A 126 -5.71 -14.13 15.50
C ARG A 126 -6.14 -15.48 14.94
N TYR A 127 -5.67 -15.83 13.76
CA TYR A 127 -5.88 -17.12 13.11
C TYR A 127 -4.76 -18.14 13.43
N SER A 128 -3.90 -17.83 14.39
CA SER A 128 -2.82 -18.71 14.87
C SER A 128 -1.90 -19.21 13.76
N TRP A 129 -1.61 -18.36 12.77
CA TRP A 129 -0.65 -18.70 11.72
C TRP A 129 0.74 -18.93 12.35
N PRO A 130 1.39 -20.08 12.08
CA PRO A 130 2.73 -20.37 12.61
C PRO A 130 3.82 -19.46 12.02
N GLY A 131 3.55 -18.85 10.87
CA GLY A 131 4.45 -17.96 10.16
C GLY A 131 3.79 -17.39 8.92
N ILE A 132 4.40 -16.36 8.35
CA ILE A 132 3.90 -15.64 7.17
C ILE A 132 4.86 -15.85 6.01
N ARG A 133 4.32 -16.25 4.86
CA ARG A 133 5.02 -16.17 3.57
C ARG A 133 4.35 -15.10 2.72
N ILE A 134 5.11 -14.11 2.32
CA ILE A 134 4.64 -13.10 1.36
C ILE A 134 4.70 -13.73 -0.02
N VAL A 135 3.59 -13.66 -0.75
CA VAL A 135 3.49 -14.19 -2.12
C VAL A 135 3.81 -13.10 -3.12
N ASP A 136 3.13 -11.95 -2.98
CA ASP A 136 3.31 -10.79 -3.86
C ASP A 136 2.70 -9.54 -3.21
N GLY A 137 2.97 -8.36 -3.79
CA GLY A 137 2.49 -7.08 -3.31
C GLY A 137 3.46 -5.92 -3.54
N HIS A 138 3.07 -4.75 -3.06
CA HIS A 138 3.90 -3.55 -3.16
C HIS A 138 5.05 -3.60 -2.13
N PRO A 139 6.30 -3.27 -2.51
CA PRO A 139 7.45 -3.33 -1.60
C PRO A 139 7.30 -2.57 -0.28
N SER A 140 6.60 -1.43 -0.26
CA SER A 140 6.36 -0.68 0.98
C SER A 140 5.50 -1.44 1.98
N MET A 141 4.64 -2.36 1.51
CA MET A 141 3.81 -3.19 2.37
C MET A 141 4.60 -4.35 2.95
N TYR A 142 5.63 -4.86 2.26
CA TYR A 142 6.51 -5.90 2.80
C TYR A 142 7.25 -5.42 4.06
N PHE A 143 7.77 -4.19 4.01
CA PHE A 143 8.39 -3.56 5.18
C PHE A 143 7.41 -3.43 6.35
N ALA A 144 6.15 -3.05 6.07
CA ALA A 144 5.12 -3.02 7.09
C ALA A 144 4.84 -4.42 7.67
N ILE A 145 4.68 -5.45 6.83
CA ILE A 145 4.51 -6.82 7.30
C ILE A 145 5.67 -7.25 8.19
N TRP A 146 6.91 -6.94 7.81
CA TRP A 146 8.07 -7.25 8.65
C TRP A 146 8.03 -6.58 10.01
N ILE A 147 7.77 -5.27 10.07
CA ILE A 147 7.60 -4.58 11.37
C ILE A 147 6.47 -5.22 12.19
N GLY A 148 5.34 -5.52 11.54
CA GLY A 148 4.18 -6.10 12.21
C GLY A 148 4.47 -7.50 12.74
N ALA A 149 5.18 -8.31 11.96
CA ALA A 149 5.58 -9.67 12.27
C ALA A 149 6.52 -9.70 13.48
N GLU A 150 7.55 -8.86 13.48
CA GLU A 150 8.48 -8.68 14.62
C GLU A 150 7.73 -8.26 15.90
N ARG A 151 6.83 -7.28 15.81
CA ARG A 151 6.03 -6.81 16.96
C ARG A 151 5.07 -7.87 17.49
N ASN A 152 4.59 -8.75 16.63
CA ASN A 152 3.60 -9.76 16.98
C ASN A 152 4.21 -11.11 17.34
N GLY A 153 5.51 -11.30 17.12
CA GLY A 153 6.22 -12.56 17.35
C GLY A 153 5.88 -13.64 16.32
N ILE A 154 5.56 -13.26 15.07
CA ILE A 154 5.26 -14.19 13.98
C ILE A 154 6.44 -14.18 13.01
N PRO A 155 7.04 -15.34 12.68
CA PRO A 155 8.18 -15.36 11.76
C PRO A 155 7.72 -15.12 10.32
N ILE A 156 8.51 -14.34 9.56
CA ILE A 156 8.42 -14.32 8.09
C ILE A 156 9.31 -15.43 7.56
N VAL A 157 8.70 -16.40 6.88
CA VAL A 157 9.40 -17.60 6.37
C VAL A 157 9.82 -17.47 4.90
N GLY A 158 9.39 -16.42 4.22
CA GLY A 158 9.73 -16.20 2.81
C GLY A 158 8.99 -15.03 2.16
N GLY A 159 9.46 -14.64 0.99
CA GLY A 159 8.89 -13.56 0.16
C GLY A 159 9.42 -12.15 0.45
N TYR A 160 10.02 -11.94 1.61
CA TYR A 160 10.70 -10.69 1.94
C TYR A 160 11.90 -10.94 2.85
N VAL A 161 13.03 -10.31 2.52
CA VAL A 161 14.24 -10.30 3.35
C VAL A 161 14.63 -8.84 3.53
N PRO A 162 14.55 -8.29 4.76
CA PRO A 162 14.87 -6.89 5.00
C PRO A 162 16.35 -6.63 4.73
N ASN A 163 16.63 -5.51 4.06
CA ASN A 163 18.00 -5.08 3.78
C ASN A 163 18.54 -4.14 4.89
N GLN A 164 19.78 -3.66 4.75
CA GLN A 164 20.38 -2.74 5.74
C GLN A 164 19.62 -1.41 5.89
N GLU A 165 19.00 -0.93 4.81
CA GLU A 165 18.21 0.31 4.85
C GLU A 165 16.91 0.09 5.66
N ASP A 166 16.25 -1.04 5.46
CA ASP A 166 15.05 -1.42 6.21
C ASP A 166 15.37 -1.56 7.71
N GLN A 167 16.51 -2.16 8.05
CA GLN A 167 16.97 -2.25 9.44
C GLN A 167 17.21 -0.86 10.06
N ARG A 168 17.80 0.08 9.31
CA ARG A 168 17.97 1.48 9.76
C ARG A 168 16.62 2.17 9.95
N LYS A 169 15.69 2.00 9.01
CA LYS A 169 14.32 2.56 9.11
C LYS A 169 13.59 2.01 10.34
N MET A 170 13.68 0.71 10.60
CA MET A 170 13.08 0.09 11.78
C MET A 170 13.71 0.63 13.08
N ALA A 171 15.04 0.73 13.14
CA ALA A 171 15.75 1.29 14.29
C ALA A 171 15.34 2.75 14.55
N LEU A 172 15.02 3.54 13.52
CA LEU A 172 14.47 4.88 13.68
C LEU A 172 13.04 4.85 14.26
N MET A 173 12.19 3.94 13.78
CA MET A 173 10.79 3.82 14.24
C MET A 173 10.64 3.25 15.66
N GLN A 174 11.66 2.56 16.18
CA GLN A 174 11.69 2.00 17.53
C GLN A 174 12.25 2.97 18.58
N ARG A 175 12.75 4.15 18.15
CA ARG A 175 13.29 5.15 19.09
C ARG A 175 12.20 5.68 19.99
N SER A 176 12.55 5.92 21.25
CA SER A 176 11.64 6.55 22.19
C SER A 176 11.49 8.06 21.88
N PRO A 177 10.37 8.69 22.27
CA PRO A 177 10.20 10.14 22.16
C PRO A 177 11.31 10.94 22.87
N GLU A 178 11.91 10.35 23.90
CA GLU A 178 13.00 10.93 24.69
C GLU A 178 14.33 10.90 23.91
N GLU A 179 14.59 9.83 23.16
CA GLU A 179 15.76 9.72 22.27
C GLU A 179 15.67 10.70 21.09
N ASP A 180 14.47 10.91 20.55
CA ASP A 180 14.24 11.89 19.48
C ASP A 180 14.40 13.34 19.97
N GLN A 181 13.99 13.64 21.21
CA GLN A 181 14.25 14.93 21.84
C GLN A 181 15.74 15.14 22.10
N ALA A 182 16.47 14.11 22.55
CA ALA A 182 17.91 14.20 22.80
C ALA A 182 18.73 14.43 21.51
N ILE A 183 18.31 13.88 20.37
CA ILE A 183 18.97 14.11 19.06
C ILE A 183 18.70 15.54 18.56
N ARG A 184 17.46 16.04 18.70
CA ARG A 184 17.11 17.43 18.34
C ARG A 184 17.80 18.46 19.24
N ALA A 185 18.13 18.09 20.48
CA ALA A 185 18.83 18.93 21.45
C ALA A 185 20.36 18.95 21.26
N LYS A 186 20.94 18.09 20.42
CA LYS A 186 22.36 18.19 20.09
C LYS A 186 22.58 19.36 19.12
N PRO A 187 23.34 20.40 19.52
CA PRO A 187 23.68 21.47 18.60
C PRO A 187 24.54 20.87 17.49
N THR A 188 24.17 21.11 16.24
CA THR A 188 25.06 20.93 15.09
C THR A 188 26.35 21.68 15.38
N LEU A 189 27.42 20.94 15.65
CA LEU A 189 28.78 21.46 15.65
C LEU A 189 29.01 22.05 14.27
N GLY A 190 29.14 23.38 14.21
CA GLY A 190 29.56 24.12 13.03
C GLY A 190 31.02 23.89 12.68
#